data_AF-A0A137QRR7-F1
#
_entry.id   AF-A0A137QRR7-F1
#
_cell.length_a   1.000
_cell.length_b   1.000
_cell.length_c   1.000
_cell.angle_alpha   90.00
_cell.angle_beta   90.00
_cell.angle_gamma   90.00
#
_symmetry.space_group_name_H-M   'P 1'
#
loop_
_entity.id
_entity.type
_entity.pdbx_description
1 polymer ?
#
loop_
_entity_poly.entity_id
_entity_poly.type
_entity_poly.pdbx_seq_one_letter_code
_entity_poly.pdbx_strand_id
1 'polypeptide(L)'
;MSDPPSTPPQSTAPFSYNVRWMTNTFNTRARVESLLGPEQAAGNVSTHDYNAAINFLPGFHRYYGVPALSAVYVLRRPSWSQLRTLGLAAGSAFGSLAVGNALTLKSHYDFVRSLNNPGGFARAVDRIQKQSGRPPPSSPVIQRKYNVEEELHGNIEDRQELATPEPVAEPLSQSPHTQPQTSSAETRPSRRWDQIRAANAATTSSSSWDALRQKHEKPRIQNSGTATSSKIPNEQVDDRTAEQAEFDALLEKERNIGTQNMRE
;
A
#
# COMPACT_ATOMS: atom_id res chain seq x y z
N MET A 1 -2.33 48.69 13.15
CA MET A 1 -2.51 47.23 13.11
C MET A 1 -3.16 46.93 11.78
N SER A 2 -2.44 46.30 10.86
CA SER A 2 -2.95 45.94 9.53
C SER A 2 -3.40 44.50 9.60
N ASP A 3 -4.65 44.24 9.22
CA ASP A 3 -5.17 42.88 9.16
C ASP A 3 -4.30 42.04 8.20
N PRO A 4 -3.95 40.79 8.56
CA PRO A 4 -3.23 39.91 7.66
C PRO A 4 -4.07 39.68 6.39
N PRO A 5 -3.43 39.60 5.21
CA PRO A 5 -4.15 39.42 3.96
C PRO A 5 -4.96 38.13 4.00
N SER A 6 -6.28 38.28 3.98
CA SER A 6 -7.24 37.19 3.85
C SER A 6 -6.88 36.39 2.61
N THR A 7 -6.37 35.18 2.80
CA THR A 7 -6.01 34.31 1.70
C THR A 7 -7.30 33.94 0.96
N PRO A 8 -7.41 34.18 -0.36
CA PRO A 8 -8.63 33.90 -1.08
C PRO A 8 -9.01 32.42 -0.93
N PRO A 9 -10.32 32.11 -0.83
CA PRO A 9 -10.77 30.73 -0.77
C PRO A 9 -10.25 30.00 -2.01
N GLN A 10 -9.35 29.03 -1.79
CA GLN A 10 -8.82 28.25 -2.89
C GLN A 10 -9.99 27.50 -3.51
N SER A 11 -10.35 27.87 -4.75
CA SER A 11 -11.39 27.18 -5.51
C SER A 11 -11.05 25.69 -5.55
N THR A 12 -11.85 24.89 -4.87
CA THR A 12 -11.66 23.45 -4.75
C THR A 12 -12.09 22.81 -6.06
N ALA A 13 -11.17 22.79 -7.03
CA ALA A 13 -11.39 22.07 -8.28
C ALA A 13 -11.81 20.62 -7.96
N PRO A 14 -12.82 20.08 -8.66
CA PRO A 14 -13.30 18.72 -8.39
C PRO A 14 -12.16 17.72 -8.59
N PHE A 15 -12.08 16.75 -7.67
CA PHE A 15 -11.09 15.68 -7.76
C PHE A 15 -11.36 14.85 -9.02
N SER A 16 -10.38 14.81 -9.92
CA SER A 16 -10.43 14.09 -11.19
C SER A 16 -9.42 12.95 -11.16
N TYR A 17 -9.91 11.70 -11.23
CA TYR A 17 -9.07 10.51 -11.17
C TYR A 17 -9.22 9.66 -12.43
N ASN A 18 -8.19 9.68 -13.27
CA ASN A 18 -8.17 8.94 -14.54
C ASN A 18 -7.61 7.52 -14.32
N VAL A 19 -8.49 6.52 -14.31
CA VAL A 19 -8.14 5.14 -13.95
C VAL A 19 -7.05 4.56 -14.86
N ARG A 20 -7.16 4.77 -16.18
CA ARG A 20 -6.19 4.24 -17.15
C ARG A 20 -4.81 4.89 -17.03
N TRP A 21 -4.76 6.18 -16.75
CA TRP A 21 -3.50 6.86 -16.51
C TRP A 21 -2.85 6.37 -15.22
N MET A 22 -3.62 6.26 -14.14
CA MET A 22 -3.13 5.77 -12.85
C MET A 22 -2.55 4.36 -12.98
N THR A 23 -3.25 3.47 -13.68
CA THR A 23 -2.74 2.11 -13.88
C THR A 23 -1.47 2.09 -14.74
N ASN A 24 -1.37 2.87 -15.80
CA ASN A 24 -0.14 2.88 -16.61
C ASN A 24 1.05 3.54 -15.89
N THR A 25 0.81 4.59 -15.12
CA THR A 25 1.85 5.38 -14.46
C THR A 25 2.35 4.70 -13.18
N PHE A 26 1.47 4.11 -12.38
CA PHE A 26 1.80 3.57 -11.05
C PHE A 26 1.84 2.03 -11.05
N ASN A 27 2.50 1.46 -12.06
CA ASN A 27 2.47 0.03 -12.35
C ASN A 27 3.36 -0.84 -11.47
N THR A 28 4.31 -0.24 -10.79
CA THR A 28 5.19 -0.95 -9.86
C THR A 28 5.31 -0.17 -8.57
N ARG A 29 5.57 -0.88 -7.47
CA ARG A 29 5.78 -0.26 -6.16
C ARG A 29 6.89 0.79 -6.19
N ALA A 30 8.03 0.45 -6.78
CA ALA A 30 9.17 1.37 -6.92
C ALA A 30 8.79 2.67 -7.66
N ARG A 31 7.89 2.59 -8.65
CA ARG A 31 7.40 3.76 -9.39
C ARG A 31 6.40 4.59 -8.60
N VAL A 32 5.60 3.96 -7.74
CA VAL A 32 4.74 4.66 -6.78
C VAL A 32 5.60 5.43 -5.79
N GLU A 33 6.58 4.77 -5.19
CA GLU A 33 7.50 5.38 -4.21
C GLU A 33 8.31 6.52 -4.83
N SER A 34 8.83 6.36 -6.05
CA SER A 34 9.64 7.40 -6.70
C SER A 34 8.85 8.64 -7.10
N LEU A 35 7.57 8.48 -7.45
CA LEU A 35 6.71 9.59 -7.89
C LEU A 35 5.96 10.25 -6.73
N LEU A 36 5.39 9.45 -5.81
CA LEU A 36 4.64 9.98 -4.67
C LEU A 36 5.50 10.29 -3.46
N GLY A 37 6.69 9.69 -3.31
CA GLY A 37 7.58 9.91 -2.18
C GLY A 37 7.95 11.40 -1.99
N PRO A 38 8.38 12.11 -3.06
CA PRO A 38 8.63 13.55 -2.98
C PRO A 38 7.38 14.36 -2.58
N GLU A 39 6.20 13.97 -3.06
CA GLU A 39 4.94 14.66 -2.75
C GLU A 39 4.47 14.41 -1.31
N GLN A 40 4.76 13.23 -0.75
CA GLN A 40 4.57 12.94 0.67
C GLN A 40 5.54 13.76 1.54
N ALA A 41 6.82 13.81 1.18
CA ALA A 41 7.83 14.59 1.90
C ALA A 41 7.52 16.10 1.89
N ALA A 42 6.91 16.58 0.81
CA ALA A 42 6.41 17.95 0.68
C ALA A 42 5.08 18.21 1.41
N GLY A 43 4.48 17.20 2.05
CA GLY A 43 3.22 17.32 2.78
C GLY A 43 1.96 17.44 1.90
N ASN A 44 2.07 17.21 0.58
CA ASN A 44 0.90 17.27 -0.31
C ASN A 44 0.04 15.99 -0.20
N VAL A 45 0.67 14.86 0.15
CA VAL A 45 0.01 13.57 0.37
C VAL A 45 0.19 13.17 1.83
N SER A 46 -0.90 12.77 2.49
CA SER A 46 -0.82 12.28 3.86
C SER A 46 -0.07 10.94 3.93
N THR A 47 0.57 10.64 5.06
CA THR A 47 1.24 9.33 5.26
C THR A 47 0.28 8.15 5.08
N HIS A 48 -0.97 8.31 5.51
CA HIS A 48 -2.01 7.30 5.30
C HIS A 48 -2.26 7.05 3.80
N ASP A 49 -2.49 8.12 3.03
CA ASP A 49 -2.82 8.03 1.61
C ASP A 49 -1.64 7.52 0.78
N TYR A 50 -0.41 7.88 1.16
CA TYR A 50 0.81 7.36 0.57
C TYR A 50 0.92 5.84 0.75
N ASN A 51 0.72 5.35 1.99
CA ASN A 51 0.76 3.92 2.29
C ASN A 51 -0.38 3.17 1.57
N ALA A 52 -1.58 3.74 1.54
CA ALA A 52 -2.71 3.17 0.79
C ALA A 52 -2.37 3.05 -0.71
N ALA A 53 -1.78 4.10 -1.30
CA ALA A 53 -1.37 4.11 -2.70
C ALA A 53 -0.30 3.06 -3.02
N ILE A 54 0.71 2.89 -2.16
CA ILE A 54 1.75 1.86 -2.31
C ILE A 54 1.17 0.45 -2.33
N ASN A 55 0.21 0.17 -1.46
CA ASN A 55 -0.38 -1.16 -1.34
C ASN A 55 -1.41 -1.43 -2.46
N PHE A 56 -2.14 -0.39 -2.86
CA PHE A 56 -3.22 -0.53 -3.83
C PHE A 56 -2.73 -0.46 -5.28
N LEU A 57 -2.04 0.61 -5.69
CA LEU A 57 -1.79 0.92 -7.11
C LEU A 57 -1.02 -0.14 -7.92
N PRO A 58 0.01 -0.83 -7.38
CA PRO A 58 0.67 -1.93 -8.07
C PRO A 58 -0.04 -3.28 -7.86
N GLY A 59 -1.19 -3.30 -7.17
CA GLY A 59 -1.90 -4.50 -6.77
C GLY A 59 -2.59 -5.25 -7.93
N PHE A 60 -3.10 -6.44 -7.60
CA PHE A 60 -3.64 -7.40 -8.58
C PHE A 60 -4.93 -6.98 -9.28
N HIS A 61 -5.60 -5.91 -8.84
CA HIS A 61 -6.86 -5.44 -9.43
C HIS A 61 -6.75 -5.11 -10.93
N ARG A 62 -5.52 -4.86 -11.42
CA ARG A 62 -5.19 -4.65 -12.84
C ARG A 62 -5.41 -5.89 -13.71
N TYR A 63 -5.39 -7.08 -13.11
CA TYR A 63 -5.47 -8.36 -13.83
C TYR A 63 -6.87 -8.96 -13.81
N TYR A 64 -7.87 -8.29 -13.23
CA TYR A 64 -9.25 -8.79 -13.21
C TYR A 64 -9.85 -9.00 -14.61
N GLY A 65 -9.32 -8.32 -15.63
CA GLY A 65 -9.72 -8.49 -17.03
C GLY A 65 -9.01 -9.60 -17.80
N VAL A 66 -8.10 -10.36 -17.18
CA VAL A 66 -7.40 -11.45 -17.90
C VAL A 66 -8.34 -12.67 -18.01
N PRO A 67 -8.65 -13.16 -19.23
CA PRO A 67 -9.66 -14.20 -19.49
C PRO A 67 -9.17 -15.63 -19.12
N ALA A 68 -8.50 -15.79 -17.98
CA ALA A 68 -7.91 -17.07 -17.57
C ALA A 68 -8.95 -18.18 -17.40
N LEU A 69 -10.15 -17.86 -16.92
CA LEU A 69 -11.19 -18.85 -16.63
C LEU A 69 -11.91 -19.38 -17.88
N SER A 70 -12.05 -18.57 -18.94
CA SER A 70 -12.72 -19.00 -20.17
C SER A 70 -11.93 -20.07 -20.94
N ALA A 71 -10.60 -20.05 -20.86
CA ALA A 71 -9.75 -21.02 -21.55
C ALA A 71 -9.96 -22.46 -20.99
N VAL A 72 -10.14 -22.60 -19.68
CA VAL A 72 -10.32 -23.91 -19.03
C VAL A 72 -11.66 -24.55 -19.41
N TYR A 73 -12.72 -23.76 -19.59
CA TYR A 73 -14.05 -24.30 -19.91
C TYR A 73 -14.14 -24.81 -21.36
N VAL A 74 -13.48 -24.13 -22.31
CA VAL A 74 -13.45 -24.54 -23.71
C VAL A 74 -12.70 -25.87 -23.90
N LEU A 75 -11.65 -26.13 -23.12
CA LEU A 75 -10.83 -27.35 -23.23
C LEU A 75 -11.53 -28.62 -22.72
N ARG A 76 -12.60 -28.52 -21.91
CA ARG A 76 -13.25 -29.68 -21.27
C ARG A 76 -14.43 -30.29 -22.03
N ARG A 77 -14.91 -29.71 -23.14
CA ARG A 77 -16.11 -30.21 -23.84
C ARG A 77 -15.88 -30.48 -25.34
N PRO A 78 -15.52 -31.72 -25.73
CA PRO A 78 -15.11 -32.03 -27.10
C PRO A 78 -16.26 -32.21 -28.11
N SER A 79 -17.52 -32.34 -27.70
CA SER A 79 -18.63 -32.75 -28.60
C SER A 79 -19.53 -31.62 -29.12
N TRP A 80 -19.16 -30.35 -28.93
CA TRP A 80 -19.99 -29.23 -29.40
C TRP A 80 -19.69 -28.86 -30.86
N SER A 81 -20.74 -28.48 -31.60
CA SER A 81 -20.59 -27.88 -32.93
C SER A 81 -19.68 -26.65 -32.86
N GLN A 82 -18.79 -26.49 -33.84
CA GLN A 82 -17.85 -25.36 -33.94
C GLN A 82 -18.52 -24.00 -33.73
N LEU A 83 -19.74 -23.82 -34.26
CA LEU A 83 -20.49 -22.57 -34.10
C LEU A 83 -20.89 -22.30 -32.64
N ARG A 84 -21.26 -23.33 -31.88
CA ARG A 84 -21.58 -23.22 -30.45
C ARG A 84 -20.33 -22.93 -29.63
N THR A 85 -19.21 -23.59 -29.96
CA THR A 85 -17.92 -23.36 -29.31
C THR A 85 -17.44 -21.93 -29.57
N LEU A 86 -17.51 -21.44 -30.80
CA LEU A 86 -17.14 -20.07 -31.16
C LEU A 86 -18.04 -19.05 -30.46
N GLY A 87 -19.36 -19.27 -30.45
CA GLY A 87 -20.31 -18.39 -29.76
C GLY A 87 -20.05 -18.31 -28.26
N LEU A 88 -19.82 -19.47 -27.59
CA LEU A 88 -19.49 -19.51 -26.18
C LEU A 88 -18.12 -18.89 -25.88
N ALA A 89 -17.12 -19.15 -26.72
CA ALA A 89 -15.79 -18.56 -26.59
C ALA A 89 -15.87 -17.03 -26.70
N ALA A 90 -16.51 -16.50 -27.74
CA ALA A 90 -16.70 -15.07 -27.92
C ALA A 90 -17.49 -14.46 -26.74
N GLY A 91 -18.64 -15.04 -26.39
CA GLY A 91 -19.48 -14.56 -25.28
C GLY A 91 -18.74 -14.55 -23.95
N SER A 92 -17.97 -15.61 -23.66
CA SER A 92 -17.17 -15.71 -22.43
C SER A 92 -16.03 -14.68 -22.40
N ALA A 93 -15.36 -14.45 -23.53
CA ALA A 93 -14.31 -13.45 -23.63
C ALA A 93 -14.85 -12.04 -23.36
N PHE A 94 -15.94 -11.64 -24.02
CA PHE A 94 -16.57 -10.34 -23.76
C PHE A 94 -17.12 -10.21 -22.33
N GLY A 95 -17.76 -11.26 -21.81
CA GLY A 95 -18.28 -11.28 -20.45
C GLY A 95 -17.18 -11.10 -19.41
N SER A 96 -16.07 -11.84 -19.54
CA SER A 96 -14.91 -11.72 -18.65
C SER A 96 -14.28 -10.33 -18.68
N LEU A 97 -14.16 -9.73 -19.87
CA LEU A 97 -13.65 -8.37 -20.01
C LEU A 97 -14.56 -7.33 -19.34
N ALA A 98 -15.88 -7.45 -19.51
CA ALA A 98 -16.84 -6.53 -18.90
C ALA A 98 -16.81 -6.63 -17.37
N VAL A 99 -16.88 -7.85 -16.82
CA VAL A 99 -16.81 -8.10 -15.37
C VAL A 99 -15.47 -7.63 -14.80
N GLY A 100 -14.36 -7.97 -15.46
CA GLY A 100 -13.03 -7.56 -15.04
C GLY A 100 -12.85 -6.04 -14.99
N ASN A 101 -13.34 -5.32 -16.00
CA ASN A 101 -13.31 -3.85 -16.01
C ASN A 101 -14.21 -3.26 -14.92
N ALA A 102 -15.39 -3.83 -14.66
CA ALA A 102 -16.28 -3.38 -13.60
C ALA A 102 -15.63 -3.56 -12.21
N LEU A 103 -15.01 -4.72 -11.94
CA LEU A 103 -14.28 -4.96 -10.71
C LEU A 103 -13.06 -4.04 -10.55
N THR A 104 -12.35 -3.79 -11.65
CA THR A 104 -11.23 -2.83 -11.68
C THR A 104 -11.72 -1.43 -11.29
N LEU A 105 -12.79 -0.96 -11.93
CA LEU A 105 -13.36 0.36 -11.66
C LEU A 105 -13.87 0.47 -10.23
N LYS A 106 -14.57 -0.56 -9.72
CA LYS A 106 -15.01 -0.63 -8.32
C LYS A 106 -13.84 -0.53 -7.36
N SER A 107 -12.75 -1.27 -7.59
CA SER A 107 -11.58 -1.24 -6.72
C SER A 107 -10.92 0.15 -6.67
N HIS A 108 -10.85 0.84 -7.81
CA HIS A 108 -10.37 2.23 -7.86
C HIS A 108 -11.30 3.22 -7.17
N TYR A 109 -12.62 3.01 -7.29
CA TYR A 109 -13.60 3.81 -6.55
C TYR A 109 -13.44 3.61 -5.04
N ASP A 110 -13.34 2.37 -4.58
CA ASP A 110 -13.13 2.01 -3.17
C ASP A 110 -11.82 2.64 -2.64
N PHE A 111 -10.73 2.57 -3.42
CA PHE A 111 -9.46 3.23 -3.09
C PHE A 111 -9.61 4.75 -2.94
N VAL A 112 -10.20 5.44 -3.92
CA VAL A 112 -10.41 6.90 -3.86
C VAL A 112 -11.28 7.29 -2.66
N ARG A 113 -12.25 6.45 -2.31
CA ARG A 113 -13.10 6.66 -1.14
C ARG A 113 -12.35 6.48 0.18
N SER A 114 -11.35 5.60 0.21
CA SER A 114 -10.52 5.34 1.40
C SER A 114 -9.46 6.41 1.69
N LEU A 115 -9.24 7.36 0.77
CA LEU A 115 -8.28 8.45 0.99
C LEU A 115 -8.79 9.43 2.06
N ASN A 116 -7.92 9.79 3.00
CA ASN A 116 -8.17 10.78 4.04
C ASN A 116 -8.08 12.20 3.50
N ASN A 117 -7.09 12.49 2.65
CA ASN A 117 -6.94 13.78 1.98
C ASN A 117 -6.93 13.62 0.45
N PRO A 118 -8.09 13.29 -0.14
CA PRO A 118 -8.19 13.07 -1.59
C PRO A 118 -7.87 14.35 -2.40
N GLY A 119 -8.10 15.55 -1.85
CA GLY A 119 -7.69 16.82 -2.48
C GLY A 119 -6.18 17.01 -2.54
N GLY A 120 -5.46 16.66 -1.47
CA GLY A 120 -3.99 16.60 -1.45
C GLY A 120 -3.45 15.60 -2.47
N PHE A 121 -4.03 14.40 -2.49
CA PHE A 121 -3.66 13.35 -3.44
C PHE A 121 -3.88 13.76 -4.91
N ALA A 122 -5.00 14.41 -5.26
CA ALA A 122 -5.23 14.92 -6.61
C ALA A 122 -4.18 15.94 -7.04
N ARG A 123 -3.83 16.88 -6.16
CA ARG A 123 -2.81 17.90 -6.46
C ARG A 123 -1.45 17.27 -6.73
N ALA A 124 -1.07 16.26 -5.95
CA ALA A 124 0.14 15.49 -6.18
C ALA A 124 0.11 14.76 -7.54
N VAL A 125 -1.00 14.08 -7.85
CA VAL A 125 -1.20 13.40 -9.13
C VAL A 125 -1.13 14.36 -10.33
N ASP A 126 -1.77 15.53 -10.23
CA ASP A 126 -1.75 16.55 -11.29
C ASP A 126 -0.32 17.09 -11.54
N ARG A 127 0.46 17.32 -10.47
CA ARG A 127 1.88 17.70 -10.60
C ARG A 127 2.70 16.61 -11.29
N ILE A 128 2.54 15.36 -10.88
CA ILE A 128 3.23 14.21 -11.50
C ILE A 128 2.83 14.10 -12.99
N GLN A 129 1.56 14.32 -13.30
CA GLN A 129 1.07 14.29 -14.67
C GLN A 129 1.68 15.41 -15.51
N LYS A 130 1.70 16.65 -15.00
CA LYS A 130 2.35 17.79 -15.65
C LYS A 130 3.85 17.55 -15.87
N GLN A 131 4.53 17.00 -14.87
CA GLN A 131 5.95 16.66 -14.95
C GLN A 131 6.23 15.56 -16.00
N SER A 132 5.30 14.63 -16.20
CA SER A 132 5.44 13.57 -17.20
C SER A 132 5.34 14.06 -18.65
N GLY A 133 4.84 15.29 -18.88
CA GLY A 133 4.70 15.89 -20.20
C GLY A 133 3.72 15.18 -21.15
N ARG A 134 2.98 14.17 -20.67
CA ARG A 134 2.02 13.41 -21.48
C ARG A 134 0.61 13.92 -21.22
N PRO A 135 -0.19 14.19 -22.26
CA PRO A 135 -1.60 14.51 -22.08
C PRO A 135 -2.33 13.32 -21.43
N PRO A 136 -3.36 13.57 -20.59
CA PRO A 136 -4.15 12.48 -20.02
C PRO A 136 -4.80 11.68 -21.14
N PRO A 137 -4.75 10.34 -21.10
CA PRO A 137 -5.52 9.52 -22.04
C PRO A 137 -7.01 9.79 -21.85
N SER A 138 -7.77 9.84 -22.96
CA SER A 138 -9.23 9.80 -22.89
C SER A 138 -9.66 8.47 -22.26
N SER A 139 -10.15 8.53 -21.03
CA SER A 139 -10.57 7.36 -20.28
C SER A 139 -11.59 7.75 -19.21
N PRO A 140 -12.32 6.78 -18.64
CA PRO A 140 -13.25 7.05 -17.56
C PRO A 140 -12.56 7.78 -16.40
N VAL A 141 -13.14 8.93 -16.04
CA VAL A 141 -12.68 9.75 -14.92
C VAL A 141 -13.63 9.55 -13.75
N ILE A 142 -13.10 9.11 -12.62
CA ILE A 142 -13.83 9.11 -11.35
C ILE A 142 -13.79 10.54 -10.83
N GLN A 143 -14.94 11.19 -10.75
CA GLN A 143 -15.09 12.52 -10.16
C GLN A 143 -15.68 12.40 -8.77
N ARG A 144 -14.99 12.96 -7.77
CA ARG A 144 -15.53 13.11 -6.41
C ARG A 144 -15.87 14.58 -6.20
N LYS A 145 -17.17 14.87 -6.07
CA LYS A 145 -17.64 16.20 -5.65
C LYS A 145 -17.42 16.30 -4.15
N TYR A 146 -16.69 17.33 -3.71
CA TYR A 146 -16.64 17.67 -2.30
C TYR A 146 -17.80 18.59 -2.01
N ASN A 147 -18.69 18.18 -1.10
CA ASN A 147 -19.58 19.12 -0.46
C ASN A 147 -18.76 19.85 0.59
N VAL A 148 -18.10 20.94 0.19
CA VAL A 148 -17.29 21.78 1.09
C VAL A 148 -18.14 22.30 2.27
N GLU A 149 -19.46 22.39 2.08
CA GLU A 149 -20.39 22.83 3.12
C GLU A 149 -20.54 21.85 4.30
N GLU A 150 -20.23 20.56 4.10
CA GLU A 150 -20.41 19.51 5.12
C GLU A 150 -19.25 19.48 6.14
N GLU A 151 -18.04 19.89 5.75
CA GLU A 151 -16.90 20.04 6.68
C GLU A 151 -16.94 21.35 7.47
N LEU A 152 -17.55 22.42 6.93
CA LEU A 152 -17.61 23.71 7.62
C LEU A 152 -18.61 23.71 8.79
N HIS A 153 -19.62 22.83 8.76
CA HIS A 153 -20.62 22.70 9.83
C HIS A 153 -20.38 21.55 10.81
N GLY A 154 -19.39 20.67 10.56
CA GLY A 154 -19.27 19.40 11.27
C GLY A 154 -18.28 19.31 12.43
N ASN A 155 -17.47 20.33 12.73
CA ASN A 155 -16.37 20.14 13.71
C ASN A 155 -15.88 21.40 14.44
N ILE A 156 -16.78 22.35 14.73
CA ILE A 156 -16.44 23.51 15.57
C ILE A 156 -16.92 23.33 17.03
N GLU A 157 -17.88 22.45 17.31
CA GLU A 157 -18.43 22.33 18.67
C GLU A 157 -17.60 21.48 19.66
N ASP A 158 -16.68 20.62 19.20
CA ASP A 158 -15.91 19.73 20.09
C ASP A 158 -14.45 20.16 20.35
N ARG A 159 -14.05 21.36 19.91
CA ARG A 159 -12.68 21.87 20.13
C ARG A 159 -12.60 23.10 21.06
N GLN A 160 -13.65 23.35 21.83
CA GLN A 160 -13.73 24.50 22.73
C GLN A 160 -13.79 24.11 24.22
N GLU A 161 -13.00 23.14 24.69
CA GLU A 161 -12.81 22.98 26.15
C GLU A 161 -11.53 22.22 26.54
N LEU A 162 -10.35 22.79 26.25
CA LEU A 162 -9.19 22.63 27.14
C LEU A 162 -8.18 23.75 26.89
N ALA A 163 -8.61 24.98 27.16
CA ALA A 163 -7.70 26.09 27.37
C ALA A 163 -6.95 25.85 28.69
N THR A 164 -5.80 25.21 28.60
CA THR A 164 -4.79 25.22 29.67
C THR A 164 -4.33 26.67 29.86
N PRO A 165 -4.49 27.28 31.06
CA PRO A 165 -4.01 28.63 31.30
C PRO A 165 -2.48 28.66 31.27
N GLU A 166 -1.95 29.53 30.42
CA GLU A 166 -0.56 29.96 30.36
C GLU A 166 -0.18 30.70 31.66
N PRO A 167 0.89 30.32 32.38
CA PRO A 167 1.53 31.22 33.33
C PRO A 167 2.54 32.12 32.62
N VAL A 168 2.35 33.42 32.82
CA VAL A 168 3.10 34.56 32.30
C VAL A 168 4.45 34.74 33.02
N ALA A 169 5.50 34.99 32.22
CA ALA A 169 6.80 35.67 32.51
C ALA A 169 7.75 35.01 33.55
N GLU A 170 9.08 34.97 33.37
CA GLU A 170 10.04 36.07 33.17
C GLU A 170 11.45 35.56 32.73
N PRO A 171 12.45 36.43 32.45
CA PRO A 171 13.51 36.21 31.45
C PRO A 171 14.93 35.88 31.99
N LEU A 172 15.85 35.72 31.01
CA LEU A 172 17.33 35.74 31.08
C LEU A 172 18.02 34.45 31.57
N SER A 173 18.81 33.81 30.68
CA SER A 173 20.29 33.77 30.80
C SER A 173 20.96 32.74 29.87
N GLN A 174 21.93 33.26 29.11
CA GLN A 174 23.27 32.68 28.89
C GLN A 174 23.43 31.33 28.17
N SER A 175 23.98 31.44 26.95
CA SER A 175 24.85 30.44 26.32
C SER A 175 26.00 30.02 27.25
N PRO A 176 26.49 28.78 27.08
CA PRO A 176 27.92 28.60 26.93
C PRO A 176 28.27 27.84 25.64
N HIS A 177 29.13 28.48 24.86
CA HIS A 177 30.08 27.80 24.00
C HIS A 177 30.85 26.73 24.80
N THR A 178 30.92 25.52 24.28
CA THR A 178 32.01 24.60 24.62
C THR A 178 32.59 24.08 23.31
N GLN A 179 33.67 24.73 22.89
CA GLN A 179 34.69 24.14 22.03
C GLN A 179 35.45 23.08 22.83
N PRO A 180 35.77 21.94 22.23
CA PRO A 180 37.00 21.24 22.54
C PRO A 180 38.05 21.52 21.46
N GLN A 181 39.20 21.97 21.94
CA GLN A 181 40.42 22.23 21.20
C GLN A 181 40.98 20.97 20.52
N THR A 182 41.68 21.28 19.44
CA THR A 182 42.61 20.50 18.63
C THR A 182 43.48 19.49 19.39
N SER A 183 43.50 18.25 18.88
CA SER A 183 44.72 17.44 18.82
C SER A 183 44.96 16.99 17.37
N SER A 184 46.06 17.49 16.85
CA SER A 184 46.62 17.26 15.53
C SER A 184 47.29 15.88 15.51
N ALA A 185 46.79 14.95 14.70
CA ALA A 185 47.60 13.87 14.12
C ALA A 185 46.83 13.16 12.99
N GLU A 186 47.50 13.10 11.85
CA GLU A 186 47.46 12.02 10.86
C GLU A 186 46.16 11.74 10.07
N THR A 187 46.16 12.27 8.85
CA THR A 187 45.60 11.73 7.60
C THR A 187 45.15 10.26 7.60
N ARG A 188 43.83 10.03 7.68
CA ARG A 188 43.11 8.93 6.99
C ARG A 188 41.60 9.26 6.87
N PRO A 189 41.00 9.23 5.66
CA PRO A 189 39.59 9.57 5.45
C PRO A 189 38.62 8.41 5.81
N SER A 190 38.69 7.87 7.05
CA SER A 190 37.73 6.86 7.56
C SER A 190 36.66 7.43 8.51
N ARG A 191 36.76 8.71 8.90
CA ARG A 191 36.01 9.29 10.03
C ARG A 191 34.48 9.31 9.89
N ARG A 192 33.92 9.38 8.67
CA ARG A 192 32.45 9.42 8.53
C ARG A 192 31.78 8.10 8.88
N TRP A 193 32.36 6.97 8.46
CA TRP A 193 31.80 5.66 8.76
C TRP A 193 31.95 5.29 10.23
N ASP A 194 33.06 5.67 10.85
CA ASP A 194 33.27 5.42 12.28
C ASP A 194 32.35 6.30 13.14
N GLN A 195 32.06 7.53 12.71
CA GLN A 195 31.09 8.39 13.39
C GLN A 195 29.65 7.84 13.28
N ILE A 196 29.25 7.30 12.12
CA ILE A 196 27.95 6.64 11.94
C ILE A 196 27.86 5.37 12.79
N ARG A 197 28.94 4.59 12.89
CA ARG A 197 28.99 3.38 13.73
C ARG A 197 28.89 3.71 15.22
N ALA A 198 29.62 4.73 15.69
CA ALA A 198 29.55 5.19 17.08
C ALA A 198 28.18 5.76 17.43
N ALA A 199 27.57 6.54 16.53
CA ALA A 199 26.23 7.08 16.72
C ALA A 199 25.18 5.95 16.77
N ASN A 200 25.20 5.00 15.83
CA ASN A 200 24.24 3.88 15.83
C ASN A 200 24.39 2.94 17.03
N ALA A 201 25.61 2.75 17.55
CA ALA A 201 25.83 1.95 18.76
C ALA A 201 25.33 2.63 20.05
N ALA A 202 25.25 3.97 20.07
CA ALA A 202 24.66 4.70 21.19
C ALA A 202 23.12 4.69 21.15
N THR A 203 22.50 4.54 19.97
CA THR A 203 21.03 4.53 19.80
C THR A 203 20.40 3.14 19.76
N THR A 204 21.13 2.07 20.08
CA THR A 204 20.57 0.70 20.21
C THR A 204 19.72 0.52 21.48
N SER A 205 18.71 1.38 21.65
CA SER A 205 17.48 0.98 22.32
C SER A 205 16.82 -0.07 21.42
N SER A 206 16.49 -1.24 21.98
CA SER A 206 15.87 -2.40 21.30
C SER A 206 15.06 -2.00 20.05
N SER A 207 15.56 -2.36 18.86
CA SER A 207 14.90 -2.04 17.60
C SER A 207 13.44 -2.51 17.64
N SER A 208 12.52 -1.71 17.12
CA SER A 208 11.10 -2.09 16.97
C SER A 208 10.93 -3.45 16.27
N TRP A 209 11.88 -3.80 15.39
CA TRP A 209 11.95 -5.12 14.75
C TRP A 209 12.33 -6.26 15.68
N ASP A 210 13.12 -5.99 16.71
CA ASP A 210 13.53 -6.97 17.72
C ASP A 210 12.40 -7.20 18.73
N ALA A 211 11.64 -6.16 19.08
CA ALA A 211 10.42 -6.28 19.86
C ALA A 211 9.35 -7.14 19.15
N LEU A 212 9.24 -7.02 17.82
CA LEU A 212 8.32 -7.84 17.03
C LEU A 212 8.75 -9.32 17.03
N ARG A 213 10.04 -9.62 16.87
CA ARG A 213 10.57 -11.00 16.96
C ARG A 213 10.34 -11.60 18.33
N GLN A 214 10.70 -10.89 19.40
CA GLN A 214 10.46 -11.37 20.76
C GLN A 214 8.98 -11.63 21.06
N LYS A 215 8.07 -10.84 20.49
CA LYS A 215 6.62 -11.05 20.64
C LYS A 215 6.13 -12.34 19.96
N HIS A 216 6.76 -12.76 18.87
CA HIS A 216 6.41 -13.99 18.15
C HIS A 216 7.15 -15.24 18.66
N GLU A 217 8.28 -15.08 19.36
CA GLU A 217 9.04 -16.20 19.93
C GLU A 217 8.47 -16.68 21.28
N LYS A 218 7.90 -15.79 22.10
CA LYS A 218 7.37 -16.14 23.43
C LYS A 218 6.16 -17.11 23.47
N PRO A 219 5.19 -17.11 22.53
CA PRO A 219 4.03 -17.99 22.67
C PRO A 219 4.29 -19.46 22.28
N ARG A 220 5.45 -19.82 21.68
CA ARG A 220 5.65 -21.18 21.14
C ARG A 220 6.27 -22.18 22.10
N ILE A 221 6.89 -21.75 23.22
CA ILE A 221 7.68 -22.66 24.08
C ILE A 221 6.94 -23.10 25.36
N GLN A 222 5.81 -22.50 25.73
CA GLN A 222 5.12 -22.85 26.99
C GLN A 222 3.99 -23.89 26.93
N ASN A 223 3.58 -24.38 25.74
CA ASN A 223 2.48 -25.35 25.64
C ASN A 223 2.93 -26.75 25.21
N SER A 224 3.92 -27.31 25.93
CA SER A 224 4.17 -28.76 25.96
C SER A 224 3.97 -29.26 27.39
N GLY A 225 2.72 -29.24 27.84
CA GLY A 225 2.34 -29.74 29.14
C GLY A 225 0.83 -29.77 29.32
N THR A 226 0.32 -30.97 29.56
CA THR A 226 -1.03 -31.29 30.06
C THR A 226 -2.22 -31.09 29.12
N ALA A 227 -2.68 -32.25 28.64
CA ALA A 227 -3.99 -32.50 28.10
C ALA A 227 -5.10 -32.01 29.03
N THR A 228 -5.99 -31.15 28.52
CA THR A 228 -7.40 -31.15 28.90
C THR A 228 -8.23 -30.78 27.69
N SER A 229 -9.11 -31.72 27.36
CA SER A 229 -10.12 -31.70 26.31
C SER A 229 -11.01 -30.46 26.39
N SER A 230 -10.81 -29.52 25.47
CA SER A 230 -11.77 -28.49 25.12
C SER A 230 -12.11 -28.64 23.64
N LYS A 231 -13.32 -29.14 23.38
CA LYS A 231 -13.91 -29.47 22.08
C LYS A 231 -14.07 -28.19 21.25
N ILE A 232 -13.03 -27.86 20.48
CA ILE A 232 -13.09 -26.89 19.37
C ILE A 232 -13.62 -27.66 18.14
N PRO A 233 -14.51 -27.09 17.30
CA PRO A 233 -15.07 -27.79 16.15
C PRO A 233 -13.96 -28.28 15.21
N ASN A 234 -13.94 -29.59 14.97
CA ASN A 234 -12.84 -30.34 14.34
C ASN A 234 -12.70 -30.12 12.82
N GLU A 235 -13.55 -29.30 12.18
CA GLU A 235 -13.54 -29.14 10.72
C GLU A 235 -12.26 -28.49 10.17
N GLN A 236 -11.62 -27.57 10.90
CA GLN A 236 -10.43 -26.87 10.40
C GLN A 236 -9.13 -27.70 10.47
N VAL A 237 -9.10 -28.79 11.24
CA VAL A 237 -7.91 -29.66 11.35
C VAL A 237 -7.92 -30.72 10.26
N ASP A 238 -9.11 -31.19 9.89
CA ASP A 238 -9.30 -32.15 8.81
C ASP A 238 -8.97 -31.52 7.44
N ASP A 239 -9.30 -30.23 7.22
CA ASP A 239 -8.94 -29.51 5.99
C ASP A 239 -7.41 -29.38 5.81
N ARG A 240 -6.67 -29.06 6.88
CA ARG A 240 -5.20 -28.93 6.80
C ARG A 240 -4.50 -30.25 6.53
N THR A 241 -5.01 -31.36 7.06
CA THR A 241 -4.43 -32.68 6.82
C THR A 241 -4.72 -33.17 5.41
N ALA A 242 -5.88 -32.84 4.85
CA ALA A 242 -6.21 -33.10 3.45
C ALA A 242 -5.33 -32.27 2.49
N GLU A 243 -5.14 -30.97 2.75
CA GLU A 243 -4.27 -30.10 1.93
C GLU A 243 -2.80 -30.57 1.96
N GLN A 244 -2.31 -31.02 3.12
CA GLN A 244 -0.96 -31.56 3.27
C GLN A 244 -0.76 -32.84 2.45
N ALA A 245 -1.74 -33.75 2.47
CA ALA A 245 -1.70 -34.99 1.70
C ALA A 245 -1.75 -34.74 0.18
N GLU A 246 -2.50 -33.73 -0.26
CA GLU A 246 -2.55 -33.34 -1.67
C GLU A 246 -1.21 -32.76 -2.14
N PHE A 247 -0.54 -31.97 -1.29
CA PHE A 247 0.78 -31.42 -1.58
C PHE A 247 1.85 -32.52 -1.71
N ASP A 248 1.85 -33.49 -0.78
CA ASP A 248 2.78 -34.62 -0.81
C ASP A 248 2.56 -35.50 -2.05
N ALA A 249 1.30 -35.75 -2.42
CA ALA A 249 0.96 -36.50 -3.63
C ALA A 249 1.44 -35.81 -4.92
N LEU A 250 1.43 -34.48 -4.95
CA LEU A 250 1.90 -33.69 -6.10
C LEU A 250 3.43 -33.74 -6.23
N LEU A 251 4.16 -33.68 -5.10
CA LEU A 251 5.61 -33.85 -5.05
C LEU A 251 6.05 -35.25 -5.49
N GLU A 252 5.34 -36.29 -5.06
CA GLU A 252 5.65 -37.67 -5.41
C GLU A 252 5.41 -37.95 -6.91
N LYS A 253 4.38 -37.30 -7.47
CA LYS A 253 4.11 -37.33 -8.92
C LYS A 253 5.25 -36.67 -9.73
N GLU A 254 5.77 -35.52 -9.31
CA GLU A 254 6.92 -34.90 -9.96
C GLU A 254 8.18 -35.79 -9.89
N ARG A 255 8.41 -36.41 -8.73
CA ARG A 255 9.56 -37.29 -8.54
C ARG A 255 9.51 -38.53 -9.45
N ASN A 256 8.33 -39.09 -9.68
CA ASN A 256 8.17 -40.24 -10.58
C ASN A 256 8.35 -39.87 -12.07
N ILE A 257 7.98 -38.66 -12.50
CA ILE A 257 8.18 -38.20 -13.88
C ILE A 257 9.67 -38.17 -14.25
N GLY A 258 10.52 -37.75 -13.32
CA GLY A 258 11.98 -37.74 -13.52
C GLY A 258 12.58 -39.14 -13.74
N THR A 259 12.04 -40.16 -13.06
CA THR A 259 12.51 -41.55 -13.22
C THR A 259 11.99 -42.25 -14.47
N GLN A 260 10.81 -41.85 -14.96
CA GLN A 260 10.21 -42.46 -16.15
C GLN A 260 10.94 -42.04 -17.44
N ASN A 261 11.45 -40.80 -17.49
CA ASN A 261 12.25 -40.29 -18.62
C ASN A 261 13.68 -40.85 -18.72
N MET A 262 14.17 -41.65 -17.75
CA MET A 262 15.50 -42.29 -17.81
C MET A 262 15.46 -43.76 -18.26
N ARG A 263 14.28 -44.30 -18.60
CA ARG A 263 14.09 -45.71 -18.98
C ARG A 263 13.74 -45.92 -20.46
N GLU A 264 13.68 -44.86 -21.26
CA GLU A 264 13.64 -44.89 -22.72
C GLU A 264 14.98 -44.47 -23.31
#